data_AF-A0A848KGG7-F1
#
_entry.id   AF-A0A848KGG7-F1
#
_cell.length_a   1.000
_cell.length_b   1.000
_cell.length_c   1.000
_cell.angle_alpha   90.00
_cell.angle_beta   90.00
_cell.angle_gamma   90.00
#
_symmetry.space_group_name_H-M   'P 1'
#
loop_
_entity.id
_entity.type
_entity.pdbx_description
1 polymer ?
#
loop_
_entity_poly.entity_id
_entity_poly.type
_entity_poly.pdbx_seq_one_letter_code
_entity_poly.pdbx_strand_id
1 'polypeptide(L)'
;MTAIGVCTNSAQATPPIPVPEPGGIIRMDLAPGEWWSCDGISLAPPFWQLSPVVLGPSPLYLRFAPGADVWVRCSGTAWPIAWYGPIVKVGN
;
A
#
# COMPACT_ATOMS: atom_id res chain seq x y z
N MET A 1 -45.49 -10.43 -2.45
CA MET A 1 -44.30 -10.38 -1.58
C MET A 1 -43.12 -10.02 -2.47
N THR A 2 -42.69 -8.76 -2.45
CA THR A 2 -41.62 -8.25 -3.32
C THR A 2 -40.34 -8.26 -2.50
N ALA A 3 -39.39 -9.12 -2.87
CA ALA A 3 -38.09 -9.18 -2.21
C ALA A 3 -37.32 -7.89 -2.53
N ILE A 4 -37.04 -7.09 -1.50
CA ILE A 4 -36.12 -5.97 -1.55
C ILE A 4 -34.72 -6.61 -1.66
N GLY A 5 -34.14 -6.56 -2.85
CA GLY A 5 -32.74 -6.93 -3.06
C GLY A 5 -31.86 -5.99 -2.23
N VAL A 6 -31.32 -6.50 -1.13
CA VAL A 6 -30.30 -5.80 -0.37
C VAL A 6 -29.04 -5.80 -1.24
N CYS A 7 -28.70 -4.64 -1.82
CA CYS A 7 -27.39 -4.42 -2.41
C CYS A 7 -26.35 -4.49 -1.29
N THR A 8 -25.83 -5.68 -1.02
CA THR A 8 -24.75 -5.88 -0.05
C THR A 8 -23.48 -5.21 -0.55
N ASN A 9 -23.06 -4.19 0.19
CA ASN A 9 -21.73 -3.58 0.28
C ASN A 9 -21.03 -3.21 -1.03
N SER A 10 -20.78 -1.92 -1.22
CA SER A 10 -19.58 -1.46 -1.92
C SER A 10 -18.38 -2.24 -1.37
N ALA A 11 -17.82 -3.16 -2.17
CA ALA A 11 -16.61 -3.89 -1.80
C ALA A 11 -15.52 -2.84 -1.53
N GLN A 12 -15.23 -2.62 -0.24
CA GLN A 12 -14.14 -1.74 0.15
C GLN A 12 -12.85 -2.41 -0.30
N ALA A 13 -12.04 -1.68 -1.05
CA ALA A 13 -10.73 -2.13 -1.48
C ALA A 13 -9.93 -2.62 -0.28
N THR A 14 -9.26 -3.76 -0.42
CA THR A 14 -8.35 -4.21 0.64
C THR A 14 -7.08 -3.37 0.53
N PRO A 15 -6.80 -2.50 1.52
CA PRO A 15 -5.68 -1.59 1.39
C PRO A 15 -4.35 -2.34 1.34
N PRO A 16 -3.33 -1.78 0.67
CA PRO A 16 -1.99 -2.33 0.68
C PRO A 16 -1.46 -2.48 2.12
N ILE A 17 -0.81 -3.61 2.41
CA ILE A 17 -0.26 -3.89 3.74
C ILE A 17 1.26 -3.70 3.69
N PRO A 18 1.83 -2.71 4.41
CA PRO A 18 3.27 -2.55 4.50
C PRO A 18 3.87 -3.61 5.43
N VAL A 19 4.87 -4.32 4.93
CA VAL A 19 5.65 -5.33 5.63
C VAL A 19 7.12 -4.94 5.56
N PRO A 20 7.74 -4.50 6.68
CA PRO A 20 9.17 -4.28 6.75
C PRO A 20 9.93 -5.59 6.51
N GLU A 21 10.94 -5.53 5.65
CA GLU A 21 11.88 -6.62 5.39
C GLU A 21 13.31 -6.18 5.74
N PRO A 22 14.20 -7.13 6.07
CA PRO A 22 15.61 -6.84 6.31
C PRO A 22 16.27 -6.16 5.10
N GLY A 23 17.29 -5.33 5.36
CA GLY A 23 18.09 -4.72 4.30
C GLY A 23 17.45 -3.50 3.64
N GLY A 24 16.61 -2.76 4.36
CA GLY A 24 16.12 -1.47 3.87
C GLY A 24 14.86 -1.56 3.00
N ILE A 25 14.11 -2.66 3.05
CA ILE A 25 12.98 -2.92 2.15
C ILE A 25 11.66 -2.82 2.91
N ILE A 26 10.65 -2.19 2.28
CA ILE A 26 9.25 -2.29 2.68
C ILE A 26 8.53 -2.98 1.53
N ARG A 27 8.03 -4.19 1.76
CA ARG A 27 7.14 -4.91 0.84
C ARG A 27 5.71 -4.47 1.10
N MET A 28 5.00 -4.08 0.06
CA MET A 28 3.57 -3.80 0.10
C MET A 28 2.82 -5.00 -0.48
N ASP A 29 2.01 -5.63 0.35
CA ASP A 29 1.13 -6.71 -0.06
C ASP A 29 -0.16 -6.16 -0.62
N LEU A 30 -0.43 -6.53 -1.86
CA LEU A 30 -1.57 -6.05 -2.64
C LEU A 30 -2.63 -7.13 -2.73
N ALA A 31 -3.90 -6.74 -2.61
CA ALA A 31 -5.00 -7.67 -2.82
C ALA A 31 -5.16 -8.02 -4.31
N PRO A 32 -5.58 -9.25 -4.65
CA PRO A 32 -5.82 -9.64 -6.03
C PRO A 32 -6.83 -8.75 -6.75
N GLY A 33 -6.55 -8.42 -8.01
CA GLY A 33 -7.52 -7.75 -8.89
C GLY A 33 -7.55 -6.21 -8.80
N GLU A 34 -6.68 -5.62 -7.98
CA GLU A 34 -6.58 -4.17 -7.82
C GLU A 34 -5.22 -3.65 -8.26
N TRP A 35 -5.22 -2.54 -9.00
CA TRP A 35 -4.00 -1.82 -9.32
C TRP A 35 -3.66 -0.85 -8.21
N TRP A 36 -2.40 -0.84 -7.79
CA TRP A 36 -1.89 0.07 -6.77
C TRP A 36 -0.57 0.70 -7.20
N SER A 37 -0.37 1.95 -6.83
CA SER A 37 0.89 2.67 -6.86
C SER A 37 1.09 3.32 -5.50
N CYS A 38 2.26 3.15 -4.91
CA CYS A 38 2.58 3.66 -3.58
C CYS A 38 3.79 4.58 -3.61
N ASP A 39 3.76 5.59 -2.76
CA ASP A 39 4.91 6.42 -2.45
C ASP A 39 5.27 6.35 -0.97
N GLY A 40 6.56 6.35 -0.69
CA GLY A 40 7.11 6.45 0.65
C GLY A 40 7.80 7.80 0.84
N ILE A 41 7.59 8.41 2.00
CA ILE A 41 8.27 9.65 2.41
C ILE A 41 9.00 9.39 3.72
N SER A 42 10.27 9.79 3.79
CA SER A 42 11.15 9.59 4.93
C SER A 42 11.87 10.88 5.30
N LEU A 43 12.23 11.02 6.57
CA LEU A 43 13.10 12.11 7.06
C LEU A 43 14.59 11.79 6.91
N ALA A 44 14.94 10.55 6.54
CA ALA A 44 16.30 10.12 6.21
C ALA A 44 16.42 9.77 4.72
N PRO A 45 17.59 9.94 4.08
CA PRO A 45 17.79 9.54 2.69
C PRO A 45 17.52 8.04 2.45
N PRO A 46 16.89 7.65 1.32
CA PRO A 46 16.22 8.51 0.35
C PRO A 46 14.95 9.14 0.96
N PHE A 47 14.74 10.45 0.74
CA PHE A 47 13.62 11.18 1.37
C PHE A 47 12.26 10.85 0.76
N TRP A 48 12.24 10.37 -0.48
CA TRP A 48 11.02 10.03 -1.20
C TRP A 48 11.32 8.95 -2.23
N GLN A 49 10.38 8.02 -2.38
CA GLN A 49 10.38 7.05 -3.45
C GLN A 49 8.95 6.80 -3.92
N LEU A 50 8.77 6.76 -5.24
CA LEU A 50 7.54 6.35 -5.88
C LEU A 50 7.74 4.97 -6.50
N SER A 51 6.74 4.11 -6.36
CA SER A 51 6.72 2.81 -6.98
C SER A 51 6.03 2.85 -8.36
N PRO A 52 6.27 1.86 -9.24
CA PRO A 52 5.42 1.68 -10.41
C PRO A 52 4.01 1.25 -10.00
N VAL A 53 3.07 1.36 -10.94
CA VAL A 53 1.72 0.79 -10.81
C VAL A 53 1.82 -0.73 -10.95
N VAL A 54 1.26 -1.48 -10.02
CA VAL A 54 1.33 -2.95 -9.96
C VAL A 54 -0.06 -3.55 -9.72
N LEU A 55 -0.39 -4.63 -10.43
CA LEU A 55 -1.62 -5.39 -10.22
C LEU A 55 -1.39 -6.43 -9.12
N GLY A 56 -2.18 -6.35 -8.06
CA GLY A 56 -2.17 -7.38 -7.03
C GLY A 56 -2.61 -8.74 -7.58
N PRO A 57 -2.06 -9.86 -7.04
CA PRO A 57 -1.34 -9.94 -5.77
C PRO A 57 0.18 -9.76 -5.89
N SER A 58 0.68 -9.27 -7.02
CA SER A 58 2.11 -9.02 -7.17
C SER A 58 2.56 -8.00 -6.12
N PRO A 59 3.59 -8.29 -5.31
CA PRO A 59 4.04 -7.36 -4.30
C PRO A 59 4.74 -6.16 -4.92
N LEU A 60 4.74 -5.07 -4.16
CA LEU A 60 5.43 -3.84 -4.51
C LEU A 60 6.51 -3.55 -3.47
N TYR A 61 7.63 -2.94 -3.88
CA TYR A 61 8.76 -2.74 -2.99
C TYR A 61 9.18 -1.27 -2.98
N LEU A 62 9.30 -0.74 -1.77
CA LEU A 62 9.96 0.53 -1.48
C LEU A 62 11.29 0.24 -0.78
N ARG A 63 12.30 1.05 -1.04
CA ARG A 63 13.67 0.87 -0.57
C ARG A 63 14.15 2.14 0.11
N PHE A 64 14.40 2.05 1.40
CA PHE A 64 14.85 3.15 2.23
C PHE A 64 16.09 2.73 3.04
N ALA A 65 16.72 3.68 3.73
CA ALA A 65 17.78 3.34 4.66
C ALA A 65 17.23 2.40 5.77
N PRO A 66 17.99 1.36 6.16
CA PRO A 66 17.62 0.51 7.29
C PRO A 66 17.35 1.34 8.55
N GLY A 67 16.27 1.03 9.25
CA GLY A 67 15.84 1.79 10.42
C GLY A 67 15.27 3.18 10.14
N ALA A 68 15.02 3.58 8.90
CA ALA A 68 14.29 4.83 8.62
C ALA A 68 12.80 4.74 8.98
N ASP A 69 12.20 5.88 9.31
CA ASP A 69 10.75 6.02 9.51
C ASP A 69 10.11 6.51 8.20
N VAL A 70 9.26 5.68 7.60
CA VAL A 70 8.68 5.92 6.29
C VAL A 70 7.17 6.02 6.39
N TRP A 71 6.61 7.16 6.00
CA TRP A 71 5.17 7.30 5.79
C TRP A 71 4.80 6.81 4.39
N VAL A 72 3.87 5.85 4.32
CA VAL A 72 3.45 5.24 3.06
C VAL A 72 2.07 5.75 2.67
N ARG A 73 1.92 6.09 1.39
CA ARG A 73 0.64 6.38 0.76
C ARG A 73 0.49 5.55 -0.48
N CYS A 74 -0.73 5.13 -0.78
CA CYS A 74 -1.03 4.38 -1.99
C CYS A 74 -2.25 4.94 -2.69
N SER A 75 -2.27 4.84 -4.00
CA SER A 75 -3.42 5.13 -4.84
C SER A 75 -3.71 3.92 -5.71
N GLY A 76 -5.00 3.64 -5.93
CA GLY A 76 -5.43 2.47 -6.67
C GLY A 76 -6.76 2.65 -7.37
N THR A 77 -7.25 1.58 -7.98
CA THR A 77 -8.48 1.61 -8.80
C THR A 77 -9.76 1.29 -8.03
N ALA A 78 -9.63 0.76 -6.82
CA ALA A 78 -10.76 0.38 -5.98
C ALA A 78 -11.02 1.45 -4.90
N TRP A 79 -12.25 1.52 -4.38
CA TRP A 79 -12.62 2.53 -3.37
C TRP A 79 -12.21 2.08 -1.95
N PRO A 80 -11.46 2.89 -1.18
CA PRO A 80 -11.02 4.26 -1.51
C PRO A 80 -9.84 4.29 -2.48
N ILE A 81 -9.93 5.20 -3.47
CA ILE A 81 -8.91 5.40 -4.52
C ILE A 81 -7.55 5.82 -3.92
N ALA A 82 -7.56 6.42 -2.73
CA ALA A 82 -6.37 6.78 -1.99
C ALA A 82 -6.39 6.13 -0.59
N TRP A 83 -5.25 5.58 -0.20
CA TRP A 83 -4.99 5.00 1.10
C TRP A 83 -3.77 5.67 1.73
N TYR A 84 -3.90 6.05 3.00
CA TYR A 84 -2.83 6.63 3.80
C TYR A 84 -2.49 5.67 4.92
N GLY A 85 -1.28 5.13 4.88
CA GLY A 85 -0.80 4.14 5.83
C GLY A 85 -0.23 4.73 7.11
N PRO A 86 0.09 3.87 8.08
CA PRO A 86 0.89 4.27 9.24
C PRO A 86 2.33 4.63 8.82
N ILE A 87 3.07 5.22 9.75
CA ILE A 87 4.53 5.32 9.62
C ILE A 87 5.13 3.95 9.90
N VAL A 88 5.98 3.48 8.99
CA VAL A 88 6.58 2.15 9.01
C VAL A 88 8.07 2.29 9.33
N LYS A 89 8.53 1.52 10.31
CA LYS A 89 9.96 1.39 10.59
C LYS A 89 10.57 0.41 9.62
N VAL A 90 11.53 0.85 8.82
CA VAL A 90 12.23 -0.01 7.85
C VAL A 90 13.07 -1.04 8.61
N GLY A 91 13.05 -2.30 8.16
CA GLY A 91 13.85 -3.36 8.76
C GLY A 91 15.35 -3.02 8.71
N ASN A 92 16.05 -3.32 9.81
CA ASN A 92 17.51 -3.25 9.87
C ASN A 92 18.16 -4.32 8.98
#